data_AF-E6KRL3-F1
#
_entry.id   AF-E6KRL3-F1
#
_cell.length_a   1.000
_cell.length_b   1.000
_cell.length_c   1.000
_cell.angle_alpha   90.00
_cell.angle_beta   90.00
_cell.angle_gamma   90.00
#
_symmetry.space_group_name_H-M   'P 1'
#
loop_
_entity.id
_entity.type
_entity.pdbx_description
1 polymer ?
#
loop_
_entity_poly.entity_id
_entity_poly.type
_entity_poly.pdbx_seq_one_letter_code
_entity_poly.pdbx_strand_id
1 'polypeptide(L)'
;MVERVVLAVLYPMKVGRVVSGPGFGLVIGAQTKAAGYVADCDSAIVDIARNLESDVVGESSRVNGPYLSILSETLEAWGEGARAHRLDLGRYAQALIAVDEALLAAEEDAAGAMSGIASAFGSGQ
;
A
#
# COMPACT_ATOMS: atom_id res chain seq x y z
N MET A 1 -1.37 16.97 2.03
CA MET A 1 -0.79 15.64 2.35
C MET A 1 -1.26 14.52 1.42
N VAL A 2 -2.34 14.71 0.65
CA VAL A 2 -2.89 13.68 -0.25
C VAL A 2 -2.14 13.59 -1.60
N GLU A 3 -1.59 14.71 -2.10
CA GLU A 3 -0.84 14.73 -3.38
C GLU A 3 0.46 13.91 -3.37
N ARG A 4 1.14 13.80 -2.22
CA ARG A 4 2.38 13.00 -2.13
C ARG A 4 2.13 11.50 -2.16
N VAL A 5 0.97 11.06 -1.65
CA VAL A 5 0.57 9.65 -1.67
C VAL A 5 0.23 9.19 -3.09
N VAL A 6 -0.43 10.06 -3.86
CA VAL A 6 -0.77 9.78 -5.27
C VAL A 6 0.47 9.73 -6.16
N LEU A 7 1.48 10.57 -5.90
CA LEU A 7 2.75 10.53 -6.65
C LEU A 7 3.58 9.26 -6.39
N ALA A 8 3.54 8.71 -5.17
CA ALA A 8 4.26 7.48 -4.83
C ALA A 8 3.62 6.22 -5.45
N VAL A 9 2.30 6.23 -5.62
CA VAL A 9 1.54 5.12 -6.23
C VAL A 9 1.58 5.17 -7.78
N LEU A 10 1.70 6.35 -8.39
CA LEU A 10 1.71 6.51 -9.85
C LEU A 10 3.09 6.45 -10.51
N TYR A 11 4.20 6.42 -9.75
CA TYR A 11 5.50 6.18 -10.34
C TYR A 11 5.70 4.67 -10.49
N PRO A 12 5.81 4.12 -11.72
CA PRO A 12 6.28 2.75 -11.87
C PRO A 12 7.68 2.70 -11.26
N MET A 13 7.81 2.12 -10.06
CA MET A 13 9.11 1.84 -9.48
C MET A 13 9.80 0.84 -10.40
N LYS A 14 10.59 1.36 -11.35
CA LYS A 14 11.58 0.60 -12.11
C LYS A 14 12.32 -0.25 -11.10
N VAL A 15 12.16 -1.57 -11.22
CA VAL A 15 12.80 -2.65 -10.47
C VAL A 15 14.10 -2.17 -9.82
N GLY A 16 13.93 -1.59 -8.64
CA GLY A 16 14.98 -0.84 -7.95
C GLY A 16 15.72 -1.81 -7.07
N ARG A 17 16.96 -2.10 -7.46
CA ARG A 17 17.98 -2.84 -6.72
C ARG A 17 17.74 -2.76 -5.20
N VAL A 18 17.50 -3.93 -4.58
CA VAL A 18 17.56 -4.11 -3.12
C VAL A 18 18.88 -3.54 -2.63
N VAL A 19 18.82 -2.47 -1.84
CA VAL A 19 20.02 -1.87 -1.25
C VAL A 19 20.09 -2.36 0.19
N SER A 20 21.17 -3.08 0.50
CA SER A 20 21.52 -3.44 1.87
C SER A 20 22.10 -2.20 2.56
N GLY A 21 21.57 -1.84 3.72
CA GLY A 21 22.02 -0.66 4.49
C GLY A 21 23.47 -0.79 4.99
N PRO A 22 24.22 0.32 5.12
CA PRO A 22 25.62 0.29 5.56
C PRO A 22 25.79 0.03 7.08
N GLY A 23 24.72 0.12 7.87
CA GLY A 23 24.73 -0.06 9.32
C GLY A 23 24.60 -1.52 9.75
N PHE A 24 23.42 -2.09 9.56
CA PHE A 24 23.07 -3.47 9.94
C PHE A 24 22.95 -4.42 8.75
N GLY A 25 23.03 -3.93 7.51
CA GLY A 25 22.88 -4.74 6.31
C GLY A 25 21.43 -5.09 5.97
N LEU A 26 20.45 -4.37 6.53
CA LEU A 26 19.02 -4.68 6.34
C LEU A 26 18.56 -4.39 4.91
N VAL A 27 17.61 -5.20 4.43
CA VAL A 27 17.02 -5.10 3.09
C VAL A 27 15.98 -3.98 3.09
N ILE A 28 16.36 -2.80 2.59
CA ILE A 28 15.46 -1.65 2.48
C ILE A 28 14.66 -1.73 1.18
N GLY A 29 13.36 -1.44 1.24
CA GLY A 29 12.49 -1.34 0.06
C GLY A 29 11.65 -2.59 -0.22
N ALA A 30 11.82 -3.67 0.54
CA ALA A 30 11.04 -4.89 0.36
C ALA A 30 9.58 -4.68 0.79
N GLN A 31 9.35 -3.91 1.85
CA GLN A 31 8.02 -3.61 2.37
C GLN A 31 7.32 -2.57 1.49
N THR A 32 8.05 -1.59 0.94
CA THR A 32 7.54 -0.66 -0.08
C THR A 32 7.12 -1.42 -1.33
N LYS A 33 7.89 -2.43 -1.76
CA LYS A 33 7.48 -3.32 -2.86
C LYS A 33 6.22 -4.11 -2.51
N ALA A 34 6.12 -4.63 -1.29
CA ALA A 34 4.92 -5.33 -0.82
C ALA A 34 3.70 -4.40 -0.78
N ALA A 35 3.86 -3.12 -0.41
CA ALA A 35 2.82 -2.11 -0.46
C ALA A 35 2.31 -1.87 -1.90
N GLY A 36 3.21 -1.96 -2.89
CA GLY A 36 2.84 -1.94 -4.31
C GLY A 36 1.88 -3.06 -4.68
N TYR A 37 2.15 -4.30 -4.27
CA TYR A 37 1.23 -5.42 -4.50
C TYR A 37 -0.14 -5.25 -3.84
N VAL A 38 -0.18 -4.59 -2.67
CA VAL A 38 -1.44 -4.24 -2.00
C VAL A 38 -2.21 -3.19 -2.79
N ALA A 39 -1.54 -2.20 -3.38
CA ALA A 39 -2.16 -1.19 -4.24
C ALA A 39 -2.70 -1.77 -5.56
N ASP A 40 -1.98 -2.74 -6.15
CA ASP A 40 -2.45 -3.47 -7.33
C ASP A 40 -3.74 -4.24 -7.01
N CYS A 41 -3.81 -4.87 -5.83
CA CYS A 41 -5.01 -5.55 -5.34
C CYS A 41 -6.18 -4.57 -5.15
N ASP A 42 -5.96 -3.41 -4.53
CA ASP A 42 -7.00 -2.36 -4.41
C ASP A 42 -7.56 -1.97 -5.77
N SER A 43 -6.68 -1.73 -6.75
CA SER A 43 -7.06 -1.34 -8.11
C SER A 43 -7.93 -2.41 -8.78
N ALA A 44 -7.56 -3.69 -8.67
CA ALA A 44 -8.34 -4.79 -9.21
C ALA A 44 -9.73 -4.88 -8.58
N ILE A 45 -9.87 -4.64 -7.27
CA ILE A 45 -11.17 -4.62 -6.58
C ILE A 45 -12.04 -3.47 -7.08
N VAL A 46 -11.46 -2.30 -7.35
CA VAL A 46 -12.20 -1.17 -7.92
C VAL A 46 -12.68 -1.49 -9.34
N ASP A 47 -11.88 -2.17 -10.15
CA ASP A 47 -12.29 -2.55 -11.50
C ASP A 47 -13.41 -3.60 -11.47
N ILE A 48 -13.30 -4.63 -10.61
CA ILE A 48 -14.39 -5.61 -10.37
C ILE A 48 -15.66 -4.88 -9.95
N ALA A 49 -15.53 -3.88 -9.07
CA ALA A 49 -16.64 -3.10 -8.59
C ALA A 49 -17.39 -2.34 -9.68
N ARG A 50 -16.64 -1.63 -10.51
CA ARG A 50 -17.18 -0.88 -11.64
C ARG A 50 -17.85 -1.81 -12.67
N ASN A 51 -17.27 -2.98 -12.91
CA ASN A 51 -17.85 -3.96 -13.84
C ASN A 51 -19.16 -4.53 -13.30
N LEU A 52 -19.21 -4.91 -12.02
CA LEU A 52 -20.42 -5.44 -11.40
C LEU A 52 -21.56 -4.40 -11.42
N GLU A 53 -21.26 -3.14 -11.11
CA GLU A 53 -22.24 -2.06 -11.19
C GLU A 53 -22.77 -1.88 -12.61
N SER A 54 -21.88 -1.86 -13.61
CA SER A 54 -22.25 -1.77 -15.03
C SER A 54 -23.15 -2.93 -15.47
N ASP A 55 -22.78 -4.17 -15.11
CA ASP A 55 -23.53 -5.38 -15.47
C ASP A 55 -24.93 -5.38 -14.84
N VAL A 56 -25.01 -5.00 -13.56
CA VAL A 56 -26.29 -4.88 -12.85
C VAL A 56 -27.16 -3.82 -13.50
N VAL A 57 -26.63 -2.64 -13.78
CA VAL A 57 -27.40 -1.55 -14.41
C VAL A 57 -27.92 -2.00 -15.78
N GLY A 58 -27.09 -2.69 -16.57
CA GLY A 58 -27.47 -3.25 -17.87
C GLY A 58 -28.64 -4.25 -17.79
N GLU A 59 -28.63 -5.12 -16.78
CA GLU A 59 -29.64 -6.17 -16.63
C GLU A 59 -30.85 -5.75 -15.76
N SER A 60 -30.77 -4.59 -15.08
CA SER A 60 -31.81 -4.11 -14.14
C SER A 60 -33.20 -4.01 -14.75
N SER A 61 -33.28 -3.68 -16.04
CA SER A 61 -34.55 -3.60 -16.80
C SER A 61 -35.26 -4.94 -16.98
N ARG A 62 -34.56 -6.06 -16.76
CA ARG A 62 -35.04 -7.43 -16.98
C ARG A 62 -35.45 -8.12 -15.68
N VAL A 63 -35.14 -7.52 -14.53
CA VAL A 63 -35.48 -8.03 -13.20
C VAL A 63 -36.67 -7.25 -12.66
N ASN A 64 -37.67 -7.93 -12.10
CA ASN A 64 -38.86 -7.30 -11.54
C ASN A 64 -39.39 -8.06 -10.31
N GLY A 65 -40.28 -7.41 -9.57
CA GLY A 65 -40.92 -7.98 -8.38
C GLY A 65 -39.98 -8.06 -7.16
N PRO A 66 -40.29 -8.94 -6.19
CA PRO A 66 -39.60 -9.01 -4.90
C PRO A 66 -38.08 -9.28 -4.97
N TYR A 67 -37.60 -9.88 -6.07
CA TYR A 67 -36.18 -10.15 -6.27
C TYR A 67 -35.35 -8.88 -6.42
N LEU A 68 -35.96 -7.76 -6.83
CA LEU A 68 -35.26 -6.50 -7.02
C LEU A 68 -34.82 -5.89 -5.68
N SER A 69 -35.62 -6.05 -4.61
CA SER A 69 -35.22 -5.58 -3.28
C SER A 69 -34.05 -6.40 -2.72
N ILE A 70 -34.09 -7.73 -2.88
CA ILE A 70 -33.01 -8.63 -2.45
C ILE A 70 -31.71 -8.32 -3.21
N LEU A 71 -31.81 -8.08 -4.52
CA LEU A 71 -30.67 -7.70 -5.35
C LEU A 71 -30.07 -6.36 -4.87
N SER A 72 -30.91 -5.34 -4.65
CA SER A 72 -30.46 -4.04 -4.14
C SER A 72 -29.76 -4.15 -2.78
N GLU A 73 -30.37 -4.85 -1.81
CA GLU A 73 -29.77 -5.07 -0.48
C GLU A 73 -28.42 -5.78 -0.57
N THR A 74 -28.32 -6.79 -1.44
CA THR A 74 -27.09 -7.55 -1.65
C THR A 74 -25.98 -6.67 -2.25
N LEU A 75 -26.33 -5.82 -3.22
CA LEU A 75 -25.38 -4.91 -3.86
C LEU A 75 -24.93 -3.77 -2.93
N GLU A 76 -25.83 -3.26 -2.10
CA GLU A 76 -25.48 -2.29 -1.06
C GLU A 76 -24.50 -2.89 -0.05
N ALA A 77 -24.79 -4.09 0.46
CA ALA A 77 -23.92 -4.81 1.39
C ALA A 77 -22.55 -5.12 0.77
N TRP A 78 -22.54 -5.57 -0.49
CA TRP A 78 -21.31 -5.83 -1.24
C TRP A 78 -20.51 -4.53 -1.44
N GLY A 79 -21.16 -3.42 -1.79
CA GLY A 79 -20.51 -2.13 -1.98
C GLY A 79 -19.91 -1.57 -0.69
N GLU A 80 -20.59 -1.76 0.45
CA GLU A 80 -20.06 -1.39 1.76
C GLU A 80 -18.87 -2.25 2.15
N GLY A 81 -18.97 -3.57 1.98
CA GLY A 81 -17.87 -4.50 2.22
C GLY A 81 -16.64 -4.18 1.36
N ALA A 82 -16.85 -3.87 0.09
CA ALA A 82 -15.78 -3.45 -0.82
C ALA A 82 -15.11 -2.17 -0.32
N ARG A 83 -15.86 -1.12 0.04
CA ARG A 83 -15.30 0.13 0.60
C ARG A 83 -14.49 -0.10 1.87
N ALA A 84 -15.02 -0.88 2.81
CA ALA A 84 -14.34 -1.20 4.06
C ALA A 84 -13.02 -1.94 3.79
N HIS A 85 -13.05 -2.94 2.92
CA HIS A 85 -11.87 -3.72 2.57
C HIS A 85 -10.78 -2.88 1.87
N ARG A 86 -11.18 -1.97 0.97
CA ARG A 86 -10.26 -1.02 0.34
C ARG A 86 -9.58 -0.10 1.36
N LEU A 87 -10.33 0.38 2.35
CA LEU A 87 -9.78 1.20 3.43
C LEU A 87 -8.78 0.40 4.29
N ASP A 88 -9.03 -0.90 4.52
CA ASP A 88 -8.07 -1.79 5.18
C ASP A 88 -6.80 -1.94 4.33
N LEU A 89 -6.91 -2.25 3.04
CA LEU A 89 -5.76 -2.40 2.14
C LEU A 89 -4.91 -1.12 2.10
N GLY A 90 -5.54 0.05 2.03
CA GLY A 90 -4.83 1.33 2.11
C GLY A 90 -4.04 1.50 3.41
N ARG A 91 -4.63 1.11 4.55
CA ARG A 91 -3.94 1.13 5.87
C ARG A 91 -2.79 0.12 5.92
N TYR A 92 -2.95 -1.08 5.35
CA TYR A 92 -1.89 -2.07 5.26
C TYR A 92 -0.72 -1.60 4.40
N ALA A 93 -0.99 -1.01 3.23
CA ALA A 93 0.05 -0.44 2.37
C ALA A 93 0.83 0.67 3.09
N GLN A 94 0.14 1.56 3.81
CA GLN A 94 0.78 2.60 4.62
C GLN A 94 1.64 2.03 5.75
N ALA A 95 1.17 0.99 6.44
CA ALA A 95 1.93 0.34 7.50
C ALA A 95 3.23 -0.29 6.95
N LEU A 96 3.17 -0.91 5.78
CA LEU A 96 4.35 -1.48 5.11
C LEU A 96 5.38 -0.40 4.75
N ILE A 97 4.92 0.74 4.20
CA ILE A 97 5.79 1.87 3.90
C ILE A 97 6.42 2.43 5.19
N ALA A 98 5.64 2.59 6.25
CA ALA A 98 6.12 3.10 7.53
C ALA A 98 7.21 2.19 8.15
N VAL A 99 7.11 0.87 7.94
CA VAL A 99 8.17 -0.07 8.35
C VAL A 99 9.48 0.20 7.61
N ASP A 100 9.44 0.41 6.28
CA ASP A 100 10.64 0.74 5.52
C ASP A 100 11.24 2.09 5.94
N GLU A 101 10.41 3.10 6.20
CA GLU A 101 10.86 4.40 6.70
C GLU A 101 11.53 4.29 8.08
N ALA A 102 10.93 3.54 9.00
CA ALA A 102 11.51 3.29 10.32
C ALA A 102 12.83 2.50 10.24
N LEU A 103 12.92 1.52 9.32
CA LEU A 103 14.14 0.76 9.08
C LEU A 103 15.25 1.66 8.52
N LEU A 104 14.93 2.54 7.57
CA LEU A 104 15.88 3.52 7.02
C LEU A 104 16.42 4.45 8.11
N ALA A 105 15.55 5.00 8.96
CA ALA A 105 15.96 5.86 10.07
C ALA A 105 16.87 5.12 11.06
N ALA A 106 16.55 3.87 11.42
CA ALA A 106 17.37 3.06 12.31
C ALA A 106 18.76 2.74 11.74
N GLU A 107 18.85 2.52 10.42
CA GLU A 107 20.12 2.32 9.71
C GLU A 107 20.98 3.60 9.70
N GLU A 108 20.36 4.76 9.46
CA GLU A 108 21.06 6.07 9.50
C GLU A 108 21.59 6.38 10.90
N ASP A 109 20.78 6.17 11.95
CA ASP A 109 21.18 6.36 13.34
C ASP A 109 22.37 5.46 13.72
N ALA A 110 22.31 4.18 13.32
CA ALA A 110 23.39 3.23 13.58
C ALA A 110 24.68 3.61 12.85
N ALA A 111 24.59 4.00 11.58
CA ALA A 111 25.74 4.47 10.81
C ALA A 111 26.36 5.73 11.43
N GLY A 112 25.54 6.68 11.87
CA GLY A 112 25.96 7.88 12.57
C GLY A 112 26.70 7.56 13.89
N ALA A 113 26.15 6.67 14.70
CA ALA A 113 26.78 6.22 15.94
C ALA A 113 28.16 5.57 15.70
N MET A 114 28.27 4.70 14.68
CA MET A 114 29.54 4.08 14.31
C MET A 114 30.58 5.11 13.84
N SER A 115 30.17 6.08 13.01
CA SER A 115 31.06 7.16 12.56
C SER A 115 31.54 8.03 13.73
N GLY A 116 30.67 8.31 14.70
CA GLY A 116 31.01 9.04 15.93
C GLY A 116 32.05 8.29 16.77
N ILE A 117 31.86 6.98 16.96
CA ILE A 117 32.83 6.12 17.68
C ILE A 117 34.17 6.11 16.96
N ALA A 118 34.18 5.89 15.63
CA ALA A 118 35.42 5.86 14.84
C ALA A 118 36.19 7.20 14.95
N SER A 119 35.47 8.33 14.91
CA SER A 119 36.06 9.66 15.06
C SER A 119 36.67 9.88 16.45
N ALA A 120 36.03 9.37 17.50
CA ALA A 120 36.53 9.47 18.88
C ALA A 120 37.80 8.62 19.11
N PHE A 121 37.92 7.47 18.45
CA PHE A 121 39.16 6.67 18.49
C PHE A 121 40.30 7.31 17.69
N GLY A 122 39.99 7.97 16.57
CA GLY A 122 40.99 8.62 15.71
C GLY A 122 41.57 9.93 16.26
N SER A 123 40.83 10.64 17.12
CA SER A 123 41.28 11.91 17.72
C SER A 123 42.10 11.76 19.01
N GLY A 124 42.29 10.52 19.48
CA GLY A 124 43.06 10.19 20.68
C GLY A 124 44.54 9.79 20.43
N GLN A 125 45.06 9.95 19.21
CA GLN A 125 46.48 9.75 18.86
C GLN A 125 47.18 11.07 18.54
#